data_AF-A0A1T4ZL59-F1
#
_entry.id   AF-A0A1T4ZL59-F1
#
_cell.length_a   1.000
_cell.length_b   1.000
_cell.length_c   1.000
_cell.angle_alpha   90.00
_cell.angle_beta   90.00
_cell.angle_gamma   90.00
#
_symmetry.space_group_name_H-M   'P 1'
#
loop_
_entity.id
_entity.type
_entity.pdbx_description
1 polymer ?
#
loop_
_entity_poly.entity_id
_entity_poly.type
_entity_poly.pdbx_seq_one_letter_code
_entity_poly.pdbx_strand_id
1 'polypeptide(L)'
;MRLTYRAIVAIFGLSMAALFTSSTPVMAESIAQAAPNQPQMNDRSDKMFSSLNLTPEQQQKIQGIRQEYQGQIRQQQQQMRQLQQELNELMAKNAPESELRLKHNQFMALKQQMGDIQFNIMLKTREILTAEQRTQLANLMQERHQSPRRDR
;
A
#
# COMPACT_ATOMS: atom_id res chain seq x y z
N MET A 1 43.21 35.84 35.70
CA MET A 1 44.32 35.53 36.61
C MET A 1 44.04 34.16 37.22
N ARG A 2 44.88 33.16 36.92
CA ARG A 2 44.73 31.78 37.41
C ARG A 2 45.25 31.72 38.86
N LEU A 3 44.52 31.07 39.77
CA LEU A 3 45.15 30.52 40.97
C LEU A 3 44.43 29.26 41.45
N THR A 4 45.13 28.15 41.29
CA THR A 4 44.90 26.82 41.84
C THR A 4 45.26 26.80 43.33
N TYR A 5 44.55 26.05 44.18
CA TYR A 5 45.15 25.30 45.30
C TYR A 5 44.27 24.11 45.70
N ARG A 6 44.95 23.01 46.06
CA ARG A 6 44.42 21.67 46.32
C ARG A 6 44.29 21.41 47.83
N ALA A 7 43.31 20.56 48.15
CA ALA A 7 43.24 19.59 49.25
C ALA A 7 43.13 20.09 50.71
N ILE A 8 42.12 19.59 51.43
CA ILE A 8 42.28 18.57 52.49
C ILE A 8 40.90 17.93 52.76
N VAL A 9 40.92 16.61 52.95
CA VAL A 9 39.82 15.68 53.20
C VAL A 9 39.25 15.87 54.61
N ALA A 10 37.92 15.80 54.74
CA ALA A 10 37.28 15.35 55.98
C ALA A 10 36.04 14.51 55.64
N ILE A 11 36.10 13.25 56.05
CA ILE A 11 35.10 12.20 55.84
C ILE A 11 33.98 12.37 56.87
N PHE A 12 32.75 12.53 56.40
CA PHE A 12 31.51 12.12 57.07
C PHE A 12 30.55 11.78 55.92
N GLY A 13 30.22 10.53 55.62
CA GLY A 13 29.63 9.58 56.57
C GLY A 13 28.12 9.80 56.61
N LEU A 14 27.42 9.54 55.51
CA LEU A 14 25.97 9.32 55.57
C LEU A 14 25.49 8.46 54.40
N SER A 15 24.80 7.39 54.78
CA SER A 15 24.25 6.32 53.95
C SER A 15 23.34 6.88 52.85
N MET A 16 23.71 6.68 51.59
CA MET A 16 22.82 6.87 50.46
C MET A 16 22.31 5.50 50.04
N ALA A 17 21.08 5.18 50.43
CA ALA A 17 20.35 4.03 49.93
C ALA A 17 20.21 4.18 48.42
N ALA A 18 20.96 3.38 47.66
CA ALA A 18 20.79 3.25 46.23
C ALA A 18 19.47 2.50 45.96
N LEU A 19 18.38 3.23 45.80
CA LEU A 19 17.18 2.72 45.15
C LEU A 19 17.52 2.58 43.67
N PHE A 20 17.97 1.39 43.26
CA PHE A 20 18.00 1.00 41.87
C PHE A 20 16.56 0.85 41.39
N THR A 21 15.95 1.96 40.95
CA THR A 21 14.74 1.89 40.12
C THR A 21 15.19 1.49 38.72
N SER A 22 15.26 0.18 38.47
CA SER A 22 15.37 -0.34 37.11
C SER A 22 14.05 -0.10 36.39
N SER A 23 13.89 1.07 35.76
CA SER A 23 12.84 1.29 34.78
C SER A 23 13.13 0.43 33.56
N THR A 24 12.55 -0.77 33.52
CA THR A 24 12.50 -1.59 32.32
C THR A 24 11.78 -0.79 31.23
N PRO A 25 12.40 -0.52 30.07
CA PRO A 25 11.63 -0.04 28.94
C PRO A 25 10.69 -1.16 28.52
N VAL A 26 9.38 -0.94 28.70
CA VAL A 26 8.35 -1.79 28.10
C VAL A 26 8.52 -1.61 26.60
N MET A 27 9.24 -2.53 25.98
CA MET A 27 9.26 -2.67 24.53
C MET A 27 7.84 -2.99 24.13
N ALA A 28 7.11 -1.96 23.71
CA ALA A 28 5.81 -2.13 23.10
C ALA A 28 6.05 -2.88 21.78
N GLU A 29 5.99 -4.21 21.85
CA GLU A 29 5.70 -5.07 20.71
C GLU A 29 4.32 -4.66 20.19
N SER A 30 4.31 -3.60 19.40
CA SER A 30 3.21 -3.30 18.50
C SER A 30 3.26 -4.36 17.41
N ILE A 31 2.60 -5.47 17.70
CA ILE A 31 2.16 -6.53 16.81
C ILE A 31 1.99 -5.94 15.41
N ALA A 32 2.85 -6.36 14.48
CA ALA A 32 2.60 -6.20 13.06
C ALA A 32 1.27 -6.89 12.78
N GLN A 33 0.18 -6.12 12.79
CA GLN A 33 -1.12 -6.59 12.35
C GLN A 33 -0.93 -6.98 10.89
N ALA A 34 -0.87 -8.28 10.64
CA ALA A 34 -1.02 -8.82 9.31
C ALA A 34 -2.34 -8.27 8.78
N ALA A 35 -2.24 -7.26 7.90
CA ALA A 35 -3.41 -6.69 7.26
C ALA A 35 -4.21 -7.86 6.67
N PRO A 36 -5.51 -7.98 6.95
CA PRO A 36 -6.32 -9.07 6.43
C PRO A 36 -6.14 -9.10 4.92
N ASN A 37 -6.00 -10.31 4.35
CA ASN A 37 -5.89 -10.58 2.92
C ASN A 37 -7.01 -9.84 2.17
N GLN A 38 -6.77 -8.57 1.81
CA GLN A 38 -7.61 -7.85 0.90
C GLN A 38 -7.38 -8.51 -0.45
N PRO A 39 -8.45 -8.88 -1.19
CA PRO A 39 -8.28 -9.44 -2.52
C PRO A 39 -7.44 -8.45 -3.31
N GLN A 40 -6.22 -8.85 -3.67
CA GLN A 40 -5.35 -8.05 -4.52
C GLN A 40 -6.19 -7.70 -5.74
N MET A 41 -6.27 -6.42 -6.14
CA MET A 41 -6.96 -6.07 -7.40
C MET A 41 -6.39 -6.86 -8.59
N ASN A 42 -5.17 -7.38 -8.46
CA ASN A 42 -4.55 -8.35 -9.36
C ASN A 42 -5.38 -9.62 -9.59
N ASP A 43 -6.14 -10.12 -8.61
CA ASP A 43 -6.93 -11.35 -8.76
C ASP A 43 -7.98 -11.26 -9.88
N ARG A 44 -8.52 -10.06 -10.13
CA ARG A 44 -9.58 -9.88 -11.13
C ARG A 44 -9.05 -9.77 -12.54
N SER A 45 -7.90 -9.13 -12.73
CA SER A 45 -7.17 -9.17 -14.01
C SER A 45 -6.67 -10.58 -14.27
N ASP A 46 -6.14 -11.24 -13.24
CA ASP A 46 -5.53 -12.56 -13.36
C ASP A 46 -6.56 -13.61 -13.75
N LYS A 47 -7.76 -13.55 -13.15
CA LYS A 47 -8.91 -14.39 -13.53
C LYS A 47 -9.43 -14.16 -14.95
N MET A 48 -9.27 -12.95 -15.51
CA MET A 48 -9.68 -12.68 -16.89
C MET A 48 -8.71 -13.31 -17.88
N PHE A 49 -7.41 -13.19 -17.63
CA PHE A 49 -6.39 -13.74 -18.53
C PHE A 49 -6.28 -15.27 -18.44
N SER A 50 -6.63 -15.89 -17.31
CA SER A 50 -6.67 -17.35 -17.19
C SER A 50 -7.69 -18.01 -18.11
N SER A 51 -8.72 -17.28 -18.55
CA SER A 51 -9.78 -17.81 -19.43
C SER A 51 -9.43 -17.82 -20.92
N LEU A 52 -8.24 -17.31 -21.31
CA LEU A 52 -7.85 -17.13 -22.71
C LEU A 52 -7.07 -18.32 -23.30
N ASN A 53 -7.01 -19.45 -22.60
CA ASN A 53 -6.26 -20.65 -23.00
C ASN A 53 -4.83 -20.31 -23.48
N LEU A 54 -4.12 -19.53 -22.67
CA LEU A 54 -2.79 -19.03 -23.00
C LEU A 54 -1.77 -20.18 -23.09
N THR A 55 -0.87 -20.12 -24.08
CA THR A 55 0.27 -21.05 -24.13
C THR A 55 1.24 -20.76 -22.97
N PRO A 56 2.09 -21.73 -22.57
CA PRO A 56 3.08 -21.50 -21.52
C PRO A 56 4.00 -20.30 -21.80
N GLU A 57 4.39 -20.11 -23.06
CA GLU A 57 5.21 -18.98 -23.47
C GLU A 57 4.46 -17.63 -23.32
N GLN A 58 3.18 -17.58 -23.72
CA GLN A 58 2.35 -16.38 -23.53
C GLN A 58 2.18 -16.06 -22.05
N GLN A 59 1.93 -17.07 -21.21
CA GLN A 59 1.81 -16.91 -19.76
C GLN A 59 3.08 -16.31 -19.16
N GLN A 60 4.25 -16.82 -19.55
CA GLN A 60 5.53 -16.32 -19.07
C GLN A 60 5.77 -14.85 -19.47
N LYS A 61 5.46 -14.48 -20.72
CA LYS A 61 5.57 -13.09 -21.19
C LYS A 61 4.63 -12.14 -20.45
N ILE A 62 3.38 -12.56 -20.24
CA ILE A 62 2.38 -11.79 -19.49
C ILE A 62 2.80 -11.63 -18.03
N GLN A 63 3.35 -12.67 -17.42
CA GLN A 63 3.89 -12.60 -16.06
C GLN A 63 5.04 -11.59 -15.96
N GLY A 64 5.93 -11.56 -16.95
CA GLY A 64 7.00 -10.55 -17.04
C GLY A 64 6.46 -9.12 -17.07
N ILE A 65 5.42 -8.86 -17.87
CA ILE A 65 4.74 -7.56 -17.90
C ILE A 65 4.17 -7.22 -16.51
N ARG A 66 3.50 -8.16 -15.84
CA ARG A 66 2.95 -7.90 -14.49
C ARG A 66 4.05 -7.56 -13.47
N GLN A 67 5.19 -8.24 -13.55
CA GLN A 67 6.33 -7.99 -12.68
C GLN A 67 6.94 -6.60 -12.90
N GLU A 68 7.01 -6.12 -14.16
CA GLU A 68 7.47 -4.77 -14.51
C GLU A 68 6.68 -3.68 -13.76
N TYR A 69 5.36 -3.82 -13.68
CA TYR A 69 4.48 -2.83 -13.05
C TYR A 69 4.21 -3.08 -11.55
N GLN A 70 4.65 -4.21 -11.01
CA GLN A 70 4.25 -4.65 -9.67
C GLN A 70 4.64 -3.64 -8.57
N GLY A 71 5.82 -3.02 -8.70
CA GLY A 71 6.29 -1.98 -7.77
C GLY A 71 5.37 -0.75 -7.76
N GLN A 72 5.07 -0.23 -8.95
CA GLN A 72 4.22 0.94 -9.14
C GLN A 72 2.80 0.69 -8.62
N ILE A 73 2.23 -0.49 -8.94
CA ILE A 73 0.91 -0.89 -8.45
C ILE A 73 0.88 -0.94 -6.93
N ARG A 74 1.88 -1.58 -6.29
CA ARG A 74 1.94 -1.69 -4.83
C ARG A 74 2.01 -0.32 -4.16
N GLN A 75 2.88 0.55 -4.65
CA GLN A 75 3.04 1.91 -4.11
C GLN A 75 1.74 2.69 -4.21
N GLN A 76 1.09 2.68 -5.37
CA GLN A 76 -0.14 3.42 -5.58
C GLN A 76 -1.30 2.87 -4.76
N GLN A 77 -1.41 1.55 -4.60
CA GLN A 77 -2.39 0.95 -3.71
C GLN A 77 -2.17 1.35 -2.25
N GLN A 78 -0.91 1.43 -1.79
CA GLN A 78 -0.59 1.91 -0.44
C GLN A 78 -1.04 3.35 -0.26
N GLN A 79 -0.71 4.24 -1.19
CA GLN A 79 -1.11 5.65 -1.14
C GLN A 79 -2.63 5.84 -1.19
N MET A 80 -3.33 5.07 -2.03
CA MET A 80 -4.80 5.10 -2.08
C MET A 80 -5.42 4.65 -0.76
N ARG A 81 -4.89 3.59 -0.12
CA ARG A 81 -5.37 3.13 1.19
C ARG A 81 -5.17 4.19 2.26
N GLN A 82 -3.99 4.81 2.29
CA GLN A 82 -3.68 5.87 3.25
C GLN A 82 -4.63 7.07 3.07
N LEU A 83 -4.82 7.56 1.85
CA LEU A 83 -5.74 8.67 1.59
C LEU A 83 -7.20 8.32 1.94
N GLN A 84 -7.61 7.07 1.73
CA GLN A 84 -8.94 6.63 2.13
C GLN A 84 -9.11 6.63 3.65
N GLN A 85 -8.09 6.19 4.40
CA GLN A 85 -8.10 6.23 5.87
C GLN A 85 -8.15 7.68 6.37
N GLU A 86 -7.29 8.54 5.85
CA GLU A 86 -7.27 9.98 6.19
C GLU A 86 -8.62 10.64 5.88
N LEU A 87 -9.21 10.37 4.72
CA LEU A 87 -10.51 10.91 4.35
C LEU A 87 -11.61 10.41 5.31
N ASN A 88 -11.61 9.13 5.68
CA ASN A 88 -12.57 8.58 6.64
C ASN A 88 -12.44 9.24 8.02
N GLU A 89 -11.22 9.48 8.48
CA GLU A 89 -10.97 10.19 9.75
C GLU A 89 -11.44 11.64 9.71
N LEU A 90 -11.18 12.35 8.61
CA LEU A 90 -11.63 13.73 8.43
C LEU A 90 -13.15 13.82 8.35
N MET A 91 -13.81 12.86 7.70
CA MET A 91 -15.28 12.77 7.64
C MET A 91 -15.91 12.51 9.02
N ALA A 92 -15.22 11.75 9.89
CA ALA A 92 -15.67 11.49 11.26
C ALA A 92 -15.45 12.69 12.20
N LYS A 93 -14.57 13.62 11.83
CA LYS A 93 -14.28 14.85 12.56
C LYS A 93 -15.03 16.03 11.91
N ASN A 94 -15.02 17.20 12.55
CA ASN A 94 -15.53 18.43 11.96
C ASN A 94 -14.48 19.10 11.04
N ALA A 95 -13.87 18.32 10.15
CA ALA A 95 -12.90 18.87 9.18
C ALA A 95 -13.61 19.83 8.21
N PRO A 96 -12.95 20.92 7.77
CA PRO A 96 -13.54 21.82 6.79
C PRO A 96 -13.72 21.13 5.44
N GLU A 97 -14.77 21.50 4.72
CA GLU A 97 -15.09 20.95 3.39
C GLU A 97 -13.91 21.04 2.40
N SER A 98 -13.13 22.12 2.47
CA SER A 98 -11.96 22.32 1.61
C SER A 98 -10.91 21.22 1.78
N GLU A 99 -10.71 20.72 3.00
CA GLU A 99 -9.77 19.64 3.28
C GLU A 99 -10.29 18.30 2.77
N LEU A 100 -11.58 18.02 2.96
CA LEU A 100 -12.24 16.83 2.41
C LEU A 100 -12.15 16.79 0.88
N ARG A 101 -12.42 17.92 0.20
CA ARG A 101 -12.30 18.04 -1.25
C ARG A 101 -10.87 17.85 -1.72
N LEU A 102 -9.88 18.40 -1.02
CA LEU A 102 -8.47 18.23 -1.35
C LEU A 102 -8.08 16.74 -1.33
N LYS A 103 -8.42 16.02 -0.25
CA LYS A 103 -8.13 14.58 -0.12
C LYS A 103 -8.86 13.74 -1.16
N HIS A 104 -10.12 14.08 -1.45
CA HIS A 104 -10.88 13.43 -2.51
C HIS A 104 -10.20 13.59 -3.88
N ASN A 105 -9.77 14.81 -4.23
CA ASN A 105 -9.10 15.07 -5.50
C ASN A 105 -7.77 14.31 -5.62
N GLN A 106 -6.99 14.25 -4.53
CA GLN A 106 -5.77 13.44 -4.47
C GLN A 106 -6.06 11.96 -4.71
N PHE A 107 -7.11 11.42 -4.07
CA PHE A 107 -7.53 10.04 -4.28
C PHE A 107 -7.96 9.77 -5.73
N MET A 108 -8.72 10.68 -6.35
CA MET A 108 -9.13 10.55 -7.75
C MET A 108 -7.95 10.61 -8.73
N ALA A 109 -6.95 11.45 -8.46
CA ALA A 109 -5.72 11.48 -9.25
C ALA A 109 -4.98 10.14 -9.21
N LEU A 110 -4.82 9.53 -8.03
CA LEU A 110 -4.21 8.20 -7.91
C LEU A 110 -5.03 7.11 -8.61
N LYS A 111 -6.36 7.20 -8.53
CA LYS A 111 -7.25 6.27 -9.20
C LYS A 111 -7.12 6.35 -10.72
N GLN A 112 -6.98 7.57 -11.28
CA GLN A 112 -6.75 7.77 -12.70
C GLN A 112 -5.43 7.12 -13.14
N GLN A 113 -4.33 7.43 -12.43
CA GLN A 113 -3.03 6.86 -12.71
C GLN A 113 -3.02 5.31 -12.61
N MET A 114 -3.75 4.73 -11.65
CA MET A 114 -3.94 3.28 -11.55
C MET A 114 -4.68 2.72 -12.78
N GLY A 115 -5.66 3.46 -13.30
CA GLY A 115 -6.34 3.15 -14.55
C GLY A 115 -5.37 3.13 -15.74
N ASP A 116 -4.50 4.13 -15.83
CA ASP A 116 -3.49 4.24 -16.90
C ASP A 116 -2.50 3.07 -16.85
N ILE A 117 -2.04 2.67 -15.66
CA ILE A 117 -1.18 1.47 -15.48
C ILE A 117 -1.90 0.21 -15.99
N GLN A 118 -3.16 0.01 -15.59
CA GLN A 118 -3.94 -1.17 -16.03
C GLN A 118 -4.16 -1.18 -17.54
N PHE A 119 -4.40 -0.01 -18.13
CA PHE A 119 -4.53 0.13 -19.58
C PHE A 119 -3.23 -0.24 -20.30
N ASN A 120 -2.09 0.23 -19.82
CA ASN A 120 -0.79 -0.10 -20.40
C ASN A 120 -0.46 -1.60 -20.30
N ILE A 121 -0.76 -2.24 -19.17
CA ILE A 121 -0.63 -3.69 -19.01
C ILE A 121 -1.52 -4.43 -20.01
N MET A 122 -2.75 -3.95 -20.22
CA MET A 122 -3.68 -4.52 -21.20
C MET A 122 -3.13 -4.40 -22.62
N LEU A 123 -2.60 -3.24 -23.01
CA LEU A 123 -2.01 -3.04 -24.34
C LEU A 123 -0.83 -4.00 -24.59
N LYS A 124 0.13 -4.06 -23.65
CA LYS A 124 1.27 -4.98 -23.74
C LYS A 124 0.83 -6.45 -23.79
N THR A 125 -0.20 -6.80 -23.03
CA THR A 125 -0.77 -8.16 -23.06
C THR A 125 -1.41 -8.46 -24.42
N ARG A 126 -2.17 -7.51 -24.97
CA ARG A 126 -2.84 -7.66 -26.29
C ARG A 126 -1.84 -7.98 -27.40
N GLU A 127 -0.63 -7.42 -27.35
CA GLU A 127 0.43 -7.68 -28.33
C GLU A 127 0.87 -9.16 -28.36
N ILE A 128 0.79 -9.86 -27.22
CA ILE A 128 1.17 -11.28 -27.07
C ILE A 128 0.06 -12.23 -27.56
N LEU A 129 -1.19 -11.79 -27.52
CA LEU A 129 -2.36 -12.61 -27.84
C LEU A 129 -2.55 -12.81 -29.34
N THR A 130 -3.10 -13.96 -29.73
CA THR A 130 -3.57 -14.23 -31.09
C THR A 130 -4.82 -13.40 -31.42
N ALA A 131 -5.19 -13.30 -32.70
CA ALA A 131 -6.41 -12.59 -33.11
C ALA A 131 -7.67 -13.15 -32.44
N GLU A 132 -7.78 -14.49 -32.33
CA GLU A 132 -8.89 -15.15 -31.67
C GLU A 132 -8.95 -14.83 -30.17
N GLN A 133 -7.81 -14.93 -29.47
CA GLN A 133 -7.73 -14.60 -28.04
C GLN A 133 -8.05 -13.12 -27.77
N ARG A 134 -7.73 -12.21 -28.70
CA ARG A 134 -8.11 -10.79 -28.58
C ARG A 134 -9.62 -10.60 -28.68
N THR A 135 -10.30 -11.34 -29.56
CA THR A 135 -11.77 -11.34 -29.65
C THR A 135 -12.39 -11.89 -28.36
N GLN A 136 -11.86 -12.99 -27.84
CA GLN A 136 -12.31 -13.55 -26.56
C GLN A 136 -12.11 -12.55 -25.40
N LEU A 137 -10.96 -11.88 -25.35
CA LEU A 137 -10.68 -10.83 -24.36
C LEU A 137 -11.70 -9.68 -24.46
N ALA A 138 -12.03 -9.22 -25.67
CA ALA A 138 -13.01 -8.16 -25.87
C ALA A 138 -14.40 -8.56 -25.35
N ASN A 139 -14.84 -9.79 -25.58
CA ASN A 139 -16.10 -10.31 -25.08
C ASN A 139 -16.12 -10.36 -23.54
N LEU A 140 -15.06 -10.89 -22.92
CA LEU A 140 -14.92 -10.91 -21.45
C LEU A 140 -14.93 -9.50 -20.85
N MET A 141 -14.36 -8.51 -21.55
CA MET A 141 -14.41 -7.11 -21.13
C MET A 141 -15.82 -6.55 -21.22
N GLN A 142 -16.58 -6.87 -22.28
CA GLN A 142 -17.96 -6.43 -22.45
C GLN A 142 -18.90 -7.04 -21.39
N GLU A 143 -18.78 -8.34 -21.13
CA GLU A 143 -19.55 -9.04 -20.09
C GLU A 143 -19.34 -8.44 -18.71
N ARG A 144 -18.10 -8.03 -18.41
CA ARG A 144 -17.77 -7.34 -17.15
C ARG A 144 -18.45 -5.98 -17.03
N HIS A 145 -18.56 -5.22 -18.14
CA HIS A 145 -19.26 -3.93 -18.13
C HIS A 145 -20.77 -4.11 -17.98
N GLN A 146 -21.32 -5.18 -18.57
CA GLN A 146 -22.75 -5.46 -18.55
C GLN A 146 -23.21 -6.14 -17.26
N SER A 147 -22.32 -6.85 -16.56
CA SER A 147 -22.60 -7.41 -15.25
C SER A 147 -22.83 -6.25 -14.27
N PRO A 148 -24.07 -6.06 -13.75
CA PRO A 148 -24.29 -5.10 -12.69
C PRO A 148 -23.32 -5.45 -11.56
N ARG A 149 -22.77 -4.43 -10.88
CA ARG A 149 -22.10 -4.67 -9.59
C ARG A 149 -23.16 -5.33 -8.71
N ARG A 150 -23.15 -6.67 -8.62
CA ARG A 150 -23.99 -7.39 -7.68
C ARG A 150 -23.60 -6.85 -6.31
N ASP A 151 -24.51 -6.06 -5.76
CA ASP A 151 -24.40 -5.39 -4.48
C ASP A 151 -23.80 -6.37 -3.47
N ARG A 152 -22.72 -5.92 -2.82
CA ARG A 152 -22.21 -6.46 -1.57
C ARG A 152 -22.36 -5.39 -0.53
#